data_AF-A0AAP9RY70-F1
#
_entry.id   AF-A0AAP9RY70-F1
#
_cell.length_a   1.000
_cell.length_b   1.000
_cell.length_c   1.000
_cell.angle_alpha   90.00
_cell.angle_beta   90.00
_cell.angle_gamma   90.00
#
_symmetry.space_group_name_H-M   'P 1'
#
loop_
_entity.id
_entity.type
_entity.pdbx_description
1 polymer ?
#
loop_
_entity_poly.entity_id
_entity_poly.type
_entity_poly.pdbx_seq_one_letter_code
_entity_poly.pdbx_strand_id
1 'polypeptide(L)' 'MQRYIEKEALLVSISKKRQMMVEAAEIYGYTGDETIRRSQELDQLIYEYQKLSMNENAPDNLLQDFLGCIDCLPVEKYTA' A
#
# COMPACT_ATOMS: atom_id res chain seq x y z
N MET A 1 20.01 -16.90 -3.89
CA MET A 1 19.05 -17.34 -4.93
C MET A 1 17.63 -17.41 -4.38
N GLN A 2 17.38 -18.08 -3.25
CA GLN A 2 16.06 -18.16 -2.62
C GLN A 2 15.39 -16.79 -2.36
N ARG A 3 16.13 -15.83 -1.77
CA ARG A 3 15.63 -14.45 -1.52
C ARG A 3 15.15 -13.70 -2.77
N TYR A 4 15.72 -13.99 -3.94
CA TYR A 4 15.31 -13.33 -5.19
C TYR A 4 13.93 -13.84 -5.65
N ILE A 5 13.69 -15.15 -5.52
CA ILE A 5 12.41 -15.78 -5.86
C ILE A 5 11.29 -15.25 -4.95
N GLU A 6 11.58 -15.10 -3.66
CA GLU A 6 10.65 -14.53 -2.67
C GLU A 6 10.29 -13.07 -3.01
N LYS A 7 11.29 -12.28 -3.43
CA LYS A 7 11.12 -10.89 -3.85
C LYS A 7 10.24 -10.77 -5.10
N GLU A 8 10.48 -11.60 -6.11
CA GLU A 8 9.67 -11.65 -7.34
C GLU A 8 8.22 -12.08 -7.05
N ALA A 9 8.03 -13.12 -6.23
CA ALA A 9 6.70 -13.56 -5.83
C ALA A 9 5.92 -12.45 -5.10
N LEU A 10 6.62 -11.64 -4.30
CA LEU A 10 6.03 -10.51 -3.61
C LEU A 10 5.67 -9.36 -4.55
N LEU A 11 6.49 -9.06 -5.57
CA LEU A 11 6.16 -8.09 -6.62
C LEU A 11 4.91 -8.46 -7.40
N VAL A 12 4.76 -9.75 -7.74
CA VAL A 12 3.55 -10.26 -8.39
C VAL A 12 2.33 -10.07 -7.49
N SER A 13 2.49 -10.33 -6.20
CA SER A 13 1.41 -10.16 -5.21
C SER A 13 1.00 -8.70 -5.04
N ILE A 14 1.97 -7.77 -4.96
CA ILE A 14 1.74 -6.33 -4.93
C ILE A 14 0.97 -5.88 -6.17
N SER A 15 1.42 -6.30 -7.35
CA SER A 15 0.80 -5.91 -8.63
C SER A 15 -0.65 -6.40 -8.71
N LYS A 16 -0.89 -7.65 -8.33
CA LYS A 16 -2.24 -8.23 -8.27
C LYS A 16 -3.13 -7.48 -7.27
N LYS A 17 -2.61 -7.18 -6.08
CA LYS A 17 -3.38 -6.50 -5.04
C LYS A 17 -3.74 -5.07 -5.44
N ARG A 18 -2.81 -4.36 -6.09
CA ARG A 18 -3.04 -3.03 -6.66
C ARG A 18 -4.18 -3.06 -7.68
N GLN A 19 -4.19 -4.04 -8.56
CA GLN A 19 -5.27 -4.20 -9.53
C GLN A 19 -6.63 -4.39 -8.84
N MET A 20 -6.70 -5.24 -7.81
CA MET A 20 -7.92 -5.45 -7.02
C MET A 20 -8.38 -4.18 -6.28
N MET A 21 -7.45 -3.33 -5.82
CA MET A 21 -7.78 -2.05 -5.19
C MET A 21 -8.38 -1.07 -6.20
N VAL A 22 -7.83 -1.01 -7.42
CA VAL A 22 -8.37 -0.18 -8.51
C VAL A 22 -9.78 -0.64 -8.90
N GLU A 23 -9.97 -1.94 -9.09
CA GLU A 23 -11.30 -2.52 -9.36
C GLU A 23 -12.30 -2.21 -8.24
N ALA A 24 -11.87 -2.31 -6.98
CA ALA A 24 -12.70 -1.92 -5.85
C ALA A 24 -13.02 -0.42 -5.86
N ALA A 25 -12.06 0.44 -6.20
CA ALA A 25 -12.30 1.88 -6.30
C ALA A 25 -13.30 2.24 -7.41
N GLU A 26 -13.27 1.52 -8.53
CA GLU A 26 -14.23 1.69 -9.62
C GLU A 26 -15.65 1.28 -9.21
N ILE A 27 -15.81 0.28 -8.34
CA ILE A 27 -17.11 -0.25 -7.91
C ILE A 27 -17.66 0.46 -6.66
N TYR A 28 -16.82 0.60 -5.64
CA TYR A 28 -17.19 1.06 -4.29
C TYR A 28 -16.72 2.50 -4.00
N GLY A 29 -15.97 3.13 -4.92
CA GLY A 29 -15.32 4.40 -4.70
C GLY A 29 -14.03 4.29 -3.88
N TYR A 30 -13.22 5.34 -3.89
CA TYR A 30 -11.95 5.38 -3.16
C TYR A 30 -12.10 5.33 -1.63
N THR A 31 -13.25 5.79 -1.12
CA THR A 31 -13.58 5.78 0.31
C THR A 31 -14.45 4.59 0.70
N GLY A 32 -14.72 3.65 -0.22
CA GLY A 32 -15.46 2.44 0.09
C GLY A 32 -14.63 1.52 0.98
N ASP A 33 -15.27 0.88 1.97
CA ASP A 33 -14.60 0.00 2.92
C ASP A 33 -13.78 -1.10 2.23
N GLU A 34 -14.28 -1.65 1.12
CA GLU A 34 -13.54 -2.64 0.36
C GLU A 34 -12.28 -2.06 -0.28
N THR A 35 -12.34 -0.84 -0.83
CA THR A 35 -11.18 -0.16 -1.40
C THR A 35 -10.14 0.16 -0.34
N ILE A 36 -10.58 0.66 0.82
CA ILE A 36 -9.72 0.94 1.98
C ILE A 36 -9.06 -0.35 2.49
N ARG A 37 -9.82 -1.44 2.57
CA ARG A 37 -9.27 -2.74 2.98
C ARG A 37 -8.20 -3.22 1.99
N ARG A 38 -8.45 -3.09 0.68
CA ARG A 38 -7.44 -3.46 -0.33
C ARG A 38 -6.23 -2.54 -0.32
N SER A 39 -6.38 -1.26 0.02
CA SER A 39 -5.23 -0.35 0.15
C SER A 39 -4.35 -0.72 1.35
N GLN A 40 -4.95 -1.01 2.51
CA GLN A 40 -4.22 -1.46 3.70
C GLN A 40 -3.47 -2.78 3.45
N GLU A 41 -4.14 -3.74 2.81
CA GLU A 41 -3.51 -5.02 2.48
C GLU A 41 -2.40 -4.86 1.41
N LEU A 42 -2.53 -3.89 0.50
CA LEU A 42 -1.47 -3.54 -0.46
C LEU A 42 -0.26 -2.92 0.24
N ASP A 43 -0.48 -2.01 1.19
CA ASP A 43 0.58 -1.35 1.95
C ASP A 43 1.40 -2.36 2.76
N GLN A 44 0.76 -3.39 3.33
CA GLN A 44 1.46 -4.48 4.02
C GLN A 44 2.39 -5.26 3.08
N LEU A 45 1.95 -5.56 1.86
CA LEU A 45 2.78 -6.26 0.87
C LEU A 45 3.97 -5.39 0.43
N ILE A 46 3.76 -4.09 0.26
CA ILE A 46 4.82 -3.12 -0.05
C ILE A 46 5.82 -3.06 1.10
N TYR A 47 5.36 -3.01 2.34
CA TYR A 47 6.21 -3.00 3.52
C TYR A 47 7.10 -4.23 3.60
N GLU A 48 6.55 -5.43 3.41
CA GLU A 48 7.35 -6.66 3.41
C GLU A 48 8.39 -6.67 2.27
N TYR A 49 8.03 -6.14 1.10
CA TYR A 49 8.97 -6.04 -0.03
C TYR A 49 10.11 -5.06 0.27
N GLN A 50 9.77 -3.90 0.84
CA GLN A 50 10.76 -2.92 1.26
C GLN A 50 11.67 -3.51 2.33
N LYS A 51 11.13 -4.19 3.33
CA LYS A 51 11.90 -4.86 4.39
C LYS A 51 12.86 -5.91 3.83
N LEU A 52 12.41 -6.74 2.89
CA LEU A 52 13.27 -7.70 2.19
C LEU A 52 14.37 -7.03 1.37
N SER A 53 14.10 -5.85 0.80
CA SER A 53 15.06 -5.09 -0.01
C SER A 53 16.01 -4.20 0.82
N MET A 54 15.56 -3.69 1.96
CA MET A 54 16.32 -2.81 2.87
C MET A 54 17.34 -3.58 3.70
N ASN A 55 17.14 -4.87 3.90
CA ASN A 55 18.13 -5.75 4.53
C ASN A 55 19.43 -5.90 3.68
N GLU A 56 19.52 -5.23 2.53
CA GLU A 56 20.72 -5.14 1.70
C GLU A 56 21.41 -3.75 1.74
N ASN A 57 20.71 -2.65 2.08
CA ASN A 57 21.26 -1.30 2.28
C ASN A 57 20.26 -0.45 3.10
N ALA A 58 20.58 -0.09 4.35
CA ALA A 58 19.83 0.90 5.15
C ALA A 58 20.04 2.32 4.57
N PRO A 59 19.08 3.30 4.65
CA PRO A 59 18.30 3.62 5.85
C PRO A 59 16.80 3.92 5.68
N ASP A 60 16.06 3.57 6.74
CA ASP A 60 15.02 4.29 7.50
C ASP A 60 14.07 5.31 6.82
N ASN A 61 12.77 5.14 7.12
CA ASN A 61 11.68 6.12 7.08
C ASN A 61 11.12 6.54 5.70
N LEU A 62 10.29 5.69 5.07
CA LEU A 62 9.36 6.16 4.02
C LEU A 62 7.87 5.98 4.36
N LEU A 63 7.54 5.03 5.26
CA LEU A 63 6.15 4.78 5.68
C LEU A 63 5.82 5.35 7.07
N GLN A 64 6.81 5.57 7.93
CA GLN A 64 6.58 6.23 9.23
C GLN A 64 6.17 7.71 9.03
N ASP A 65 6.70 8.37 7.99
CA ASP A 65 6.40 9.77 7.68
C ASP A 65 5.04 9.96 6.99
N PHE A 66 4.55 8.96 6.25
CA PHE A 66 3.23 9.03 5.61
C PHE A 66 2.08 8.85 6.62
N LEU A 67 2.30 8.09 7.69
CA LEU A 67 1.30 7.86 8.76
C LEU A 67 1.30 8.95 9.86
N GLY A 68 2.32 9.82 9.88
CA GLY A 68 2.42 10.94 10.83
C GLY A 68 1.61 12.19 10.49
N CYS A 69 0.93 12.23 9.33
CA CYS A 69 0.21 13.42 8.83
C CYS A 69 -1.29 13.18 8.58
N ILE A 70 -1.91 12.19 9.22
CA ILE A 70 -3.39 12.00 9.17
C ILE A 70 -4.16 13.16 9.85
N ASP A 71 -3.48 14.15 10.42
CA ASP A 71 -4.09 15.40 10.91
C ASP A 71 -4.43 16.44 9.81
N CYS A 72 -4.21 16.14 8.51
CA CYS A 72 -4.39 17.10 7.41
C CYS A 72 -5.42 16.70 6.33
N LEU A 73 -6.53 16.05 6.69
CA LEU A 73 -7.75 16.15 5.88
C LEU A 73 -8.76 17.01 6.65
N PRO A 74 -8.88 18.33 6.37
CA PRO A 74 -10.10 19.01 6.73
C PRO A 74 -11.22 18.28 5.99
N VAL A 75 -12.08 17.61 6.75
CA VAL A 75 -13.39 17.15 6.27
C VAL A 75 -14.23 18.40 6.03
N GLU A 76 -13.93 19.14 4.97
CA GLU A 76 -14.76 20.24 4.53
C GLU A 76 -14.89 20.23 3.01
N LYS A 77 -16.13 19.91 2.61
CA LYS A 77 -16.81 20.35 1.38
C LYS A 77 -16.73 19.41 0.18
N TYR A 78 -17.26 18.20 0.36
CA TYR A 78 -18.07 17.56 -0.68
C TYR A 78 -19.54 17.71 -0.33
N THR A 79 -20.07 18.91 -0.55
CA THR A 79 -21.51 19.12 -0.76
C THR A 79 -21.62 20.04 -1.97
N ALA A 80 -22.33 19.54 -3.00
CA ALA A 80 -22.78 20.33 -4.13
C ALA A 80 -23.85 21.35 -3.71
#